data_AF-A0A9E6CG08-F1
#
_entry.id   AF-A0A9E6CG08-F1
#
_cell.length_a   1.000
_cell.length_b   1.000
_cell.length_c   1.000
_cell.angle_alpha   90.00
_cell.angle_beta   90.00
_cell.angle_gamma   90.00
#
_symmetry.space_group_name_H-M   'P 1'
#
loop_
_entity.id
_entity.type
_entity.pdbx_description
1 polymer ?
#
loop_
_entity_poly.entity_id
_entity_poly.type
_entity_poly.pdbx_seq_one_letter_code
_entity_poly.pdbx_strand_id
1 'polypeptide(L)' 'MPSLKDLSKKEELISSGHRLCPGCGASIIVRQVLLTADTPVVVCSPTGCLEVSTTIYPFTAWKIPFIHNAFENAAAT' A
#
# COMPACT_ATOMS: atom_id res chain seq x y z
N MET A 1 2.02 6.14 22.47
CA MET A 1 2.01 6.41 21.01
C MET A 1 3.44 6.65 20.56
N PRO A 2 3.91 6.02 19.48
CA PRO A 2 5.24 6.29 18.94
C PRO A 2 5.33 7.73 18.45
N SER A 3 6.50 8.36 18.59
CA SER A 3 6.73 9.70 18.02
C SER A 3 6.91 9.61 16.50
N LEU A 4 6.69 10.71 15.78
CA LEU A 4 6.98 10.76 14.34
C LEU A 4 8.45 10.43 14.01
N LYS A 5 9.38 10.78 14.91
CA LYS A 5 10.81 10.47 14.78
C LYS A 5 11.09 8.97 14.91
N ASP A 6 10.27 8.25 15.64
CA ASP A 6 10.39 6.80 15.76
C ASP A 6 9.75 6.09 14.56
N LEU A 7 8.57 6.58 14.13
CA LEU A 7 7.91 6.07 12.93
C LEU A 7 8.77 6.28 11.67
N SER A 8 9.45 7.42 11.53
CA SER A 8 10.31 7.70 10.37
C SER A 8 11.49 6.75 10.21
N LYS A 9 11.78 5.89 11.20
CA LYS A 9 12.81 4.86 11.13
C LYS A 9 12.29 3.53 10.56
N LYS A 10 10.96 3.34 10.47
CA LYS A 10 10.36 2.15 9.87
C LYS A 10 10.56 2.17 8.35
N GLU A 11 10.68 0.98 7.76
CA GLU A 11 10.79 0.86 6.31
C GLU A 11 9.45 1.19 5.63
N GLU A 12 9.52 1.94 4.53
CA GLU A 12 8.40 2.15 3.63
C GLU A 12 8.06 0.86 2.86
N LEU A 13 6.86 0.32 3.11
CA LEU A 13 6.39 -0.94 2.53
C LEU A 13 5.79 -0.79 1.12
N ILE A 14 5.66 0.44 0.63
CA ILE A 14 5.31 0.77 -0.75
C ILE A 14 6.45 1.56 -1.41
N SER A 15 7.00 0.99 -2.48
CA SER A 15 8.11 1.57 -3.24
C SER A 15 7.71 2.87 -3.95
N SER A 16 8.70 3.70 -4.26
CA SER A 16 8.57 4.72 -5.29
C SER A 16 8.45 4.06 -6.68
N GLY A 17 7.90 4.76 -7.67
CA GLY A 17 7.75 4.27 -9.04
C GLY A 17 6.37 3.72 -9.44
N HIS A 18 5.34 3.93 -8.61
CA HIS A 18 3.93 3.66 -8.97
C HIS A 18 3.33 4.77 -9.84
N ARG A 19 2.24 4.50 -10.57
CA ARG A 19 1.60 5.44 -11.52
C ARG A 19 0.46 6.29 -10.95
N LEU A 20 0.40 6.43 -9.63
CA LEU A 20 -0.55 7.36 -8.99
C LEU A 20 -0.22 8.81 -9.34
N CYS A 21 -1.26 9.65 -9.44
CA CYS A 21 -1.11 11.07 -9.76
C CYS A 21 -0.20 11.80 -8.75
N PRO A 22 0.48 12.89 -9.15
CA PRO A 22 1.19 13.76 -8.22
C PRO A 22 0.26 14.24 -7.10
N GLY A 23 0.63 14.00 -5.85
CA GLY A 23 -0.20 14.35 -4.68
C GLY A 23 -1.44 13.48 -4.47
N CYS A 24 -1.52 12.29 -5.08
CA CYS A 24 -2.65 11.38 -4.88
C CYS A 24 -2.83 11.02 -3.39
N GLY A 25 -4.04 11.23 -2.86
CA GLY A 25 -4.35 10.92 -1.46
C GLY A 25 -4.26 9.43 -1.13
N ALA A 26 -4.52 8.54 -2.09
CA ALA A 26 -4.51 7.10 -1.85
C ALA A 26 -3.13 6.57 -1.43
N SER A 27 -2.04 7.00 -2.10
CA SER A 27 -0.68 6.61 -1.69
C SER A 27 -0.30 7.19 -0.34
N ILE A 28 -0.69 8.44 -0.06
CA ILE A 28 -0.39 9.09 1.22
C ILE A 28 -1.07 8.32 2.36
N ILE A 29 -2.36 8.01 2.23
CA ILE A 29 -3.12 7.28 3.25
C ILE A 29 -2.53 5.89 3.46
N VAL A 30 -2.29 5.13 2.39
CA VAL A 30 -1.73 3.78 2.48
C VAL A 30 -0.36 3.78 3.15
N ARG A 31 0.53 4.72 2.80
CA ARG A 31 1.83 4.87 3.48
C ARG A 31 1.66 5.09 4.97
N GLN A 32 0.76 5.97 5.39
CA GLN A 32 0.50 6.22 6.81
C GLN A 32 -0.06 5.00 7.53
N VAL A 33 -1.01 4.27 6.92
CA VAL A 33 -1.56 3.03 7.49
C VAL A 33 -0.45 2.00 7.69
N LEU A 34 0.36 1.75 6.65
CA LEU A 34 1.46 0.79 6.71
C LEU A 34 2.56 1.18 7.69
N LEU A 35 2.83 2.48 7.85
CA LEU A 35 3.81 3.00 8.82
C LEU A 35 3.42 2.62 10.26
N THR A 36 2.11 2.58 10.54
CA THR A 36 1.59 2.22 11.86
C THR A 36 1.39 0.72 12.05
N ALA A 37 1.30 -0.06 10.97
CA ALA A 37 1.17 -1.50 11.05
C ALA A 37 2.46 -2.16 11.59
N ASP A 38 2.28 -3.28 12.29
CA ASP A 38 3.37 -4.16 12.69
C ASP A 38 3.47 -5.32 11.70
N THR A 39 4.70 -5.79 11.46
CA THR A 39 4.97 -6.88 10.53
C THR A 39 4.96 -8.24 11.24
N PRO A 40 4.53 -9.32 10.56
CA PRO A 40 4.18 -9.42 9.15
C PRO A 40 2.78 -8.85 8.81
N VAL A 41 2.67 -8.22 7.64
CA VAL A 41 1.42 -7.64 7.13
C VAL A 41 1.20 -8.08 5.67
N VAL A 42 -0.06 -8.35 5.32
CA VAL A 42 -0.50 -8.67 3.96
C VAL A 42 -1.51 -7.61 3.54
N VAL A 43 -1.43 -7.14 2.30
CA VAL A 43 -2.38 -6.17 1.76
C VAL A 43 -3.30 -6.85 0.76
N CYS A 44 -4.61 -6.79 1.03
CA CYS A 44 -5.64 -7.11 0.04
C CYS A 44 -6.19 -5.80 -0.53
N SER A 45 -6.26 -5.68 -1.85
CA SER A 45 -6.92 -4.55 -2.50
C SER A 45 -7.94 -5.03 -3.52
N PRO A 46 -9.17 -4.47 -3.50
CA PRO A 46 -10.10 -4.65 -4.61
C PRO A 46 -9.56 -3.92 -5.85
N THR A 47 -10.10 -4.28 -7.01
CA THR A 47 -9.92 -3.50 -8.25
C THR A 47 -10.22 -2.02 -8.00
N GLY A 48 -9.29 -1.14 -8.34
CA GLY A 48 -9.47 0.30 -8.12
C GLY A 48 -8.19 1.10 -8.38
N CYS A 49 -8.25 2.43 -8.26
CA CYS A 49 -7.13 3.31 -8.59
C CYS A 49 -5.82 2.93 -7.88
N LEU A 50 -5.89 2.55 -6.59
CA LEU A 50 -4.74 2.12 -5.83
C LEU A 50 -4.11 0.87 -6.44
N GLU A 51 -4.91 -0.15 -6.71
CA GLU A 51 -4.47 -1.42 -7.29
C GLU A 51 -3.90 -1.21 -8.68
N VAL A 52 -4.70 -0.74 -9.66
CA VAL A 52 -4.26 -0.59 -11.06
C VAL A 52 -3.05 0.33 -11.24
N SER A 53 -2.78 1.23 -10.29
CA SER A 53 -1.64 2.14 -10.36
C SER A 53 -0.39 1.63 -9.64
N THR A 54 -0.52 0.61 -8.78
CA THR A 54 0.57 0.05 -7.97
C THR A 54 0.97 -1.37 -8.38
N THR A 55 0.15 -2.08 -9.16
CA THR A 55 0.38 -3.47 -9.61
C THR A 55 0.37 -3.63 -11.13
N ILE A 56 0.98 -2.68 -11.85
CA ILE A 56 1.03 -2.73 -13.31
C ILE A 56 2.07 -3.74 -13.77
N TYR A 57 1.61 -4.77 -14.47
CA TYR A 57 2.47 -5.79 -15.06
C TYR A 57 3.64 -5.18 -15.86
N PRO A 58 4.88 -5.71 -15.72
CA PRO A 58 5.29 -6.85 -14.88
C PRO A 58 5.71 -6.48 -13.45
N PHE A 59 5.40 -5.27 -12.99
CA PHE A 59 5.93 -4.70 -11.76
C PHE A 59 4.89 -4.62 -10.64
N THR A 60 5.38 -4.56 -9.40
CA THR A 60 4.58 -4.23 -8.23
C THR A 60 5.32 -3.19 -7.39
N ALA A 61 4.60 -2.21 -6.86
CA ALA A 61 5.12 -1.25 -5.91
C ALA A 61 5.12 -1.79 -4.47
N TRP A 62 4.51 -2.95 -4.22
CA TRP A 62 4.38 -3.52 -2.88
C TRP A 62 5.63 -4.33 -2.53
N LYS A 63 6.29 -3.98 -1.42
CA LYS A 63 7.45 -4.72 -0.88
C LYS A 63 7.07 -5.86 0.08
N ILE A 64 5.77 -6.06 0.23
CA ILE A 64 5.14 -7.03 1.11
C ILE A 64 4.14 -7.86 0.30
N PRO A 65 3.69 -9.02 0.80
CA PRO A 65 2.67 -9.80 0.11
C PRO A 65 1.43 -8.95 -0.18
N PHE A 66 1.03 -8.96 -1.45
CA PHE A 66 -0.13 -8.25 -1.96
C PHE A 66 -1.03 -9.23 -2.69
N ILE A 67 -2.34 -9.15 -2.44
CA ILE A 67 -3.36 -9.91 -3.14
C ILE A 67 -4.38 -8.96 -3.76
N HIS A 68 -4.53 -9.06 -5.08
CA HIS A 68 -5.66 -8.49 -5.79
C HIS A 68 -6.91 -9.33 -5.51
N ASN A 69 -8.05 -8.68 -5.35
CA ASN A 69 -9.34 -9.32 -5.46
C ASN A 69 -10.31 -8.49 -6.31
N ALA A 70 -11.44 -9.10 -6.67
CA ALA A 70 -12.51 -8.43 -7.39
C ALA A 70 -13.03 -7.22 -6.62
N PHE A 71 -13.72 -6.35 -7.34
CA PHE A 71 -14.15 -5.05 -6.80
C PHE A 71 -15.04 -5.20 -5.56
N GLU A 72 -15.85 -6.25 -5.53
CA GLU A 72 -16.94 -6.47 -4.59
C GLU A 72 -16.57 -7.31 -3.35
N ASN A 73 -15.40 -7.95 -3.30
CA ASN A 73 -15.14 -9.04 -2.34
C ASN A 73 -13.79 -8.98 -1.60
N ALA A 74 -13.00 -7.92 -1.74
CA ALA A 74 -11.71 -7.83 -1.04
C ALA A 74 -11.82 -7.99 0.48
N ALA A 75 -12.89 -7.48 1.11
CA ALA A 75 -13.11 -7.61 2.54
C ALA A 75 -13.49 -9.04 2.99
N ALA A 76 -13.94 -9.90 2.07
CA ALA A 76 -14.27 -11.30 2.36
C ALA A 76 -13.05 -12.23 2.24
N THR A 77 -11.86 -11.67 1.96
CA THR A 77 -10.58 -12.39 1.80
C THR A 77 -9.79 -12.33 3.09
#